data_AF-X6DC48-F1
#
_entry.id   AF-X6DC48-F1
#
_cell.length_a   1.000
_cell.length_b   1.000
_cell.length_c   1.000
_cell.angle_alpha   90.00
_cell.angle_beta   90.00
_cell.angle_gamma   90.00
#
_symmetry.space_group_name_H-M   'P 1'
#
loop_
_entity.id
_entity.type
_entity.pdbx_description
1 polymer ?
#
loop_
_entity_poly.entity_id
_entity_poly.type
_entity_poly.pdbx_seq_one_letter_code
_entity_poly.pdbx_strand_id
1 'polypeptide(L)' 'MQMIEAVVSRDQAPVVEFRGEGGECITVTLQADQTLTDDELVAKAKVMMVQVAQFGMDQTERRSHN' A
#
# COMPACT_ATOMS: atom_id res chain seq x y z
N MET A 1 -5.61 -7.96 9.60
CA MET A 1 -5.42 -6.49 9.72
C MET A 1 -6.70 -5.80 9.32
N GLN A 2 -7.29 -5.01 10.22
CA GLN A 2 -8.33 -4.03 9.85
C GLN A 2 -7.65 -2.66 9.73
N MET A 3 -7.93 -1.94 8.64
CA MET A 3 -7.46 -0.58 8.41
C MET A 3 -8.45 0.39 9.06
N ILE A 4 -7.95 1.29 9.90
CA ILE A 4 -8.78 2.33 10.55
C ILE A 4 -8.93 3.54 9.64
N GLU A 5 -7.82 3.95 9.02
CA GLU A 5 -7.72 5.26 8.39
C GLU A 5 -6.78 5.20 7.18
N ALA A 6 -7.15 5.94 6.15
CA ALA A 6 -6.29 6.23 5.00
C ALA A 6 -6.22 7.76 4.81
N VAL A 7 -5.01 8.32 4.84
CA VAL A 7 -4.77 9.76 4.67
C VAL A 7 -3.95 9.98 3.41
N VAL A 8 -4.32 10.97 2.60
CA VAL A 8 -3.60 11.34 1.39
C VAL A 8 -2.86 12.67 1.60
N SER A 9 -1.56 12.68 1.34
CA SER A 9 -0.75 13.91 1.24
C SER A 9 -0.27 14.10 -0.20
N ARG A 10 -0.25 15.35 -0.67
CA ARG A 10 0.08 15.71 -2.06
C ARG A 10 1.25 16.68 -2.18
N ASP A 11 2.06 16.86 -1.12
CA ASP A 11 3.08 17.92 -1.07
C ASP A 11 4.12 17.87 -2.21
N GLN A 12 4.60 16.69 -2.58
CA GLN A 12 5.61 16.53 -3.65
C GLN A 12 5.23 15.40 -4.62
N ALA A 13 4.99 14.22 -4.07
CA ALA A 13 4.36 13.09 -4.75
C ALA A 13 3.17 12.65 -3.90
N PRO A 14 2.09 12.13 -4.51
CA PRO A 14 0.97 11.63 -3.74
C PRO A 14 1.39 10.46 -2.85
N VAL A 15 1.17 10.63 -1.55
CA VAL A 15 1.49 9.66 -0.51
C VAL A 15 0.19 9.25 0.16
N VAL A 16 -0.04 7.94 0.25
CA VAL A 16 -1.17 7.37 0.99
C VAL A 16 -0.63 6.69 2.25
N GLU A 17 -1.06 7.18 3.41
CA GLU A 17 -0.75 6.59 4.70
C GLU A 17 -1.92 5.71 5.16
N PHE A 18 -1.64 4.46 5.50
CA PHE A 18 -2.60 3.52 6.09
C PHE A 18 -2.24 3.24 7.53
N ARG A 19 -3.23 3.35 8.42
CA ARG A 19 -3.07 3.06 9.86
C ARG A 19 -3.87 1.82 10.25
N GLY A 20 -3.18 0.88 10.89
CA GLY A 20 -3.77 -0.34 11.46
C GLY A 20 -4.19 -0.16 12.91
N GLU A 21 -5.15 -0.97 13.35
CA GLU A 21 -5.62 -1.00 14.74
C GLU A 21 -4.54 -1.36 15.77
N GLY A 22 -3.49 -2.06 15.37
CA GLY A 22 -2.37 -2.43 16.25
C GLY A 22 -1.30 -1.35 16.40
N GLY A 23 -1.52 -0.15 15.84
CA GLY A 23 -0.53 0.93 15.81
C GLY A 23 0.47 0.81 14.66
N GLU A 24 0.27 -0.13 13.72
CA GLU A 24 1.08 -0.22 12.51
C GLU A 24 0.74 0.95 11.56
N CYS A 25 1.78 1.46 10.90
CA CYS A 25 1.65 2.51 9.88
C CYS A 25 2.39 2.08 8.62
N ILE A 26 1.72 2.19 7.47
CA ILE A 26 2.31 1.90 6.16
C ILE A 26 2.09 3.09 5.25
N THR A 27 3.17 3.58 4.66
CA THR A 27 3.15 4.71 3.74
C THR A 27 3.43 4.23 2.33
N VAL A 28 2.52 4.48 1.39
CA VAL A 28 2.65 4.14 -0.02
C VAL A 28 2.86 5.44 -0.81
N THR A 29 4.07 5.61 -1.35
CA THR A 29 4.35 6.73 -2.26
C THR A 29 4.00 6.32 -3.68
N LEU A 30 3.11 7.06 -4.33
CA LEU A 30 2.68 6.84 -5.70
C LEU A 30 3.29 7.91 -6.59
N GLN A 31 3.87 7.51 -7.71
CA GLN A 31 4.11 8.44 -8.81
C GLN A 31 2.86 8.46 -9.68
N ALA A 32 1.97 9.39 -9.37
CA ALA A 32 0.66 9.52 -10.00
C ALA A 32 0.47 10.92 -10.57
N ASP A 33 -0.26 11.03 -11.67
CA ASP A 33 -0.62 12.32 -12.24
C ASP A 33 -1.53 13.10 -11.25
N GLN A 34 -1.41 14.42 -11.24
CA GLN A 34 -2.14 15.30 -10.31
C GLN A 34 -3.66 15.29 -10.54
N THR A 35 -4.09 14.68 -11.65
CA THR A 35 -5.49 14.52 -12.08
C THR A 35 -6.27 13.47 -11.28
N LEU A 36 -5.57 12.57 -10.58
CA LEU A 36 -6.23 11.54 -9.77
C LEU A 36 -6.81 12.13 -8.49
N THR A 37 -7.99 11.68 -8.12
CA THR A 37 -8.66 11.98 -6.84
C THR A 37 -8.04 11.21 -5.68
N ASP A 38 -8.30 11.64 -4.44
CA ASP A 38 -7.79 10.96 -3.25
C ASP A 38 -8.29 9.52 -3.16
N ASP A 39 -9.57 9.27 -3.48
CA ASP A 39 -10.14 7.93 -3.54
C ASP A 39 -9.44 7.02 -4.56
N GLU A 40 -9.08 7.55 -5.73
CA GLU A 40 -8.35 6.80 -6.76
C GLU A 40 -6.91 6.47 -6.32
N LEU A 41 -6.25 7.39 -5.61
CA LEU A 41 -4.93 7.17 -5.02
C LEU A 41 -5.00 6.09 -3.94
N VAL A 42 -5.98 6.15 -3.04
CA VAL A 42 -6.21 5.14 -2.01
C VAL A 42 -6.50 3.78 -2.62
N ALA A 43 -7.35 3.71 -3.66
CA ALA A 43 -7.66 2.48 -4.36
C ALA A 43 -6.41 1.86 -5.02
N LYS A 44 -5.61 2.68 -5.73
CA LYS A 44 -4.33 2.24 -6.31
C LYS A 44 -3.37 1.71 -5.26
N ALA A 45 -3.21 2.43 -4.15
CA ALA A 45 -2.32 2.03 -3.07
C ALA A 45 -2.75 0.69 -2.45
N LYS A 46 -4.06 0.47 -2.24
CA LYS A 46 -4.59 -0.83 -1.76
C LYS A 46 -4.26 -1.97 -2.72
N VAL A 47 -4.44 -1.79 -4.03
CA VAL A 47 -4.10 -2.80 -5.05
C VAL A 47 -2.61 -3.13 -5.00
N MET A 48 -1.76 -2.10 -4.91
CA MET A 48 -0.32 -2.31 -4.79
C MET A 48 0.06 -3.09 -3.53
N MET A 49 -0.56 -2.80 -2.38
CA MET A 49 -0.31 -3.55 -1.14
C MET A 49 -0.68 -5.05 -1.27
N VAL A 50 -1.78 -5.37 -1.97
CA VAL A 50 -2.15 -6.76 -2.28
C VAL A 50 -1.08 -7.43 -3.14
N GLN A 51 -0.56 -6.74 -4.16
CA GLN A 51 0.53 -7.26 -5.00
C GLN A 51 1.82 -7.44 -4.21
N VAL A 52 2.19 -6.50 -3.32
CA VAL A 52 3.36 -6.62 -2.43
C VAL A 52 3.24 -7.84 -1.53
N ALA A 53 2.06 -8.11 -0.96
CA ALA A 53 1.84 -9.31 -0.17
C ALA A 53 2.12 -10.59 -0.97
N GLN A 54 1.76 -10.62 -2.25
CA GLN A 54 2.05 -11.76 -3.14
C GLN A 54 3.54 -11.92 -3.43
N PHE A 55 4.31 -10.84 -3.59
CA PHE A 55 5.77 -10.90 -3.78
C PHE A 55 6.50 -11.57 -2.59
N GLY A 56 5.99 -11.40 -1.37
CA GLY A 56 6.58 -12.04 -0.18
C GLY A 56 6.34 -13.55 -0.10
N MET A 57 5.28 -14.05 -0.74
CA MET A 57 4.87 -15.46 -0.65
C MET A 57 5.64 -16.36 -1.64
N ASP A 58 5.94 -15.86 -2.85
CA ASP A 58 6.65 -16.61 -3.91
C ASP A 58 8.07 -17.08 -3.50
N GLN A 59 8.72 -16.41 -2.55
CA GLN A 59 10.04 -16.80 -2.04
C GLN A 59 10.01 -17.91 -0.99
N THR A 60 8.86 -18.14 -0.34
CA THR A 60 8.72 -19.16 0.71
C THR A 60 8.49 -20.54 0.10
N GLU A 61 7.80 -20.62 -1.05
CA GLU A 61 7.48 -21.89 -1.70
C GLU A 61 8.67 -22.54 -2.43
N ARG A 62 9.70 -21.77 -2.81
CA ARG A 62 10.92 -22.31 -3.47
C ARG A 62 11.97 -22.89 -2.54
N ARG A 63 11.79 -22.81 -1.21
CA ARG A 63 12.78 -23.32 -0.22
C ARG A 63 12.39 -24.64 0.46
N SER A 64 11.31 -25.30 0.04
CA SER A 64 10.86 -26.56 0.64
C SER A 64 11.16 -27.81 -0.19
N HIS A 65 12.04 -27.72 -1.19
CA HIS A 65 12.57 -28.88 -1.92
C HIS A 65 14.10 -28.81 -1.98
N ASN A 66 14.77 -29.25 -0.91
CA ASN A 66 16.12 -29.82 -0.97
C ASN A 66 16.36 -30.73 0.24
#